data_AF-Q2W2F6-F1
#
_entry.id   AF-Q2W2F6-F1
#
_cell.length_a   1.000
_cell.length_b   1.000
_cell.length_c   1.000
_cell.angle_alpha   90.00
_cell.angle_beta   90.00
_cell.angle_gamma   90.00
#
_symmetry.space_group_name_H-M   'P 1'
#
loop_
_entity.id
_entity.type
_entity.pdbx_description
1 polymer ?
#
loop_
_entity_poly.entity_id
_entity_poly.type
_entity_poly.pdbx_seq_one_letter_code
_entity_poly.pdbx_strand_id
1 'polypeptide(L)'
;MTIFSSAIQSVRALRREAPTREAALALLLCLYDLWVLAKVKGDLYLEAHAEMPLSSSLFFHHKPMRDLPWLLTPLVDFIRLMTLGSNNAKQARRLLQAYRETEKRALDHVLRQASLVWPMGFCLWIAGLAVLASLGGLGLTALAWWGVSLAAAGVMVGIWLVRLRTIADHRLGVLDAMTEGCLSYLNGYAQQICAENARFVLPPALKPSFFELADAFGEDSYFHRYGAYNGFTLSETGTQAEIDTKLAERLQAILDYDPDWLAKALPGLSRDITGELPADQVETVSAFSQLADLDEASLRIILQSCAHDLRAAALIGTSSAVLERFVANLSEADQKTLVTDIRAMGSIPAADIAIAQRSVLDLAKSLTDSGELAARTKEEGDLLTLWKRMSGEEGASGQPGRPEN
;
A
#
# COMPACT_ATOMS: atom_id res chain seq x y z
N MET A 1 35.61 -7.37 -29.65
CA MET A 1 34.95 -8.28 -28.69
C MET A 1 33.94 -7.57 -27.78
N THR A 2 34.21 -6.35 -27.30
CA THR A 2 33.33 -5.59 -26.39
C THR A 2 31.94 -5.28 -26.95
N ILE A 3 31.82 -4.93 -28.23
CA ILE A 3 30.53 -4.63 -28.90
C ILE A 3 29.64 -5.89 -29.00
N PHE A 4 30.25 -7.06 -29.17
CA PHE A 4 29.53 -8.32 -29.29
C PHE A 4 29.01 -8.81 -27.94
N SER A 5 29.82 -8.68 -26.88
CA SER A 5 29.38 -8.99 -25.52
C SER A 5 28.25 -8.04 -25.07
N SER A 6 28.32 -6.76 -25.41
CA SER A 6 27.25 -5.81 -25.09
C SER A 6 25.96 -6.09 -25.86
N ALA A 7 26.04 -6.49 -27.13
CA ALA A 7 24.87 -6.86 -27.94
C ALA A 7 24.18 -8.13 -27.41
N ILE A 8 24.96 -9.13 -26.96
CA ILE A 8 24.40 -10.34 -26.34
C ILE A 8 23.73 -10.01 -25.00
N GLN A 9 24.35 -9.15 -24.19
CA GLN A 9 23.78 -8.73 -22.91
C GLN A 9 22.47 -7.94 -23.12
N SER A 10 22.41 -7.03 -24.08
CA SER A 10 21.22 -6.23 -24.37
C SER A 10 20.05 -7.08 -24.89
N VAL A 11 20.32 -8.04 -25.78
CA VAL A 11 19.29 -8.99 -26.24
C VAL A 11 18.82 -9.91 -25.11
N ARG A 12 19.73 -10.34 -24.21
CA ARG A 12 19.37 -11.14 -23.05
C ARG A 12 18.51 -10.36 -22.06
N ALA A 13 18.82 -9.08 -21.84
CA ALA A 13 18.01 -8.18 -21.03
C ALA A 13 16.62 -7.99 -21.63
N LEU A 14 16.53 -7.71 -22.95
CA LEU A 14 15.26 -7.58 -23.66
C LEU A 14 14.37 -8.83 -23.52
N ARG A 15 14.95 -10.02 -23.58
CA ARG A 15 14.21 -11.27 -23.39
C ARG A 15 13.75 -11.50 -21.95
N ARG A 16 14.55 -11.06 -20.95
CA ARG A 16 14.21 -11.19 -19.53
C ARG A 16 13.07 -10.25 -19.14
N GLU A 17 13.11 -9.03 -19.65
CA GLU A 17 12.12 -7.98 -19.40
C GLU A 17 11.05 -7.94 -20.50
N ALA A 18 10.79 -9.08 -21.16
CA ALA A 18 9.80 -9.16 -22.21
C ALA A 18 8.39 -8.96 -21.61
N PRO A 19 7.52 -8.18 -22.28
CA PRO A 19 6.16 -7.99 -21.79
C PRO A 19 5.40 -9.31 -21.86
N THR A 20 4.98 -9.81 -20.71
CA THR A 20 4.12 -10.98 -20.58
C THR A 20 2.65 -10.55 -20.53
N ARG A 21 1.74 -11.49 -20.81
CA ARG A 21 0.30 -11.27 -20.67
C ARG A 21 -0.09 -10.93 -19.23
N GLU A 22 0.56 -11.58 -18.27
CA GLU A 22 0.40 -11.31 -16.84
C GLU A 22 0.84 -9.88 -16.48
N ALA A 23 1.98 -9.41 -16.99
CA ALA A 23 2.43 -8.04 -16.76
C ALA A 23 1.48 -7.00 -17.39
N ALA A 24 0.91 -7.30 -18.56
CA ALA A 24 -0.10 -6.44 -19.19
C ALA A 24 -1.39 -6.39 -18.35
N LEU A 25 -1.88 -7.52 -17.84
CA LEU A 25 -3.03 -7.56 -16.94
C LEU A 25 -2.74 -6.84 -15.62
N ALA A 26 -1.59 -7.07 -15.01
CA ALA A 26 -1.14 -6.39 -13.80
C ALA A 26 -1.03 -4.86 -14.00
N LEU A 27 -0.63 -4.39 -15.18
CA LEU A 27 -0.67 -2.97 -15.51
C LEU A 27 -2.10 -2.42 -15.52
N LEU A 28 -3.05 -3.12 -16.14
CA LEU A 28 -4.45 -2.69 -16.20
C LEU A 28 -5.09 -2.64 -14.80
N LEU A 29 -4.85 -3.66 -13.98
CA LEU A 29 -5.30 -3.69 -12.59
C LEU A 29 -4.60 -2.62 -11.75
N CYS A 30 -3.30 -2.41 -11.93
CA CYS A 30 -2.58 -1.34 -11.23
C CYS A 30 -3.13 0.04 -11.58
N LEU A 31 -3.43 0.30 -12.87
CA LEU A 31 -4.05 1.55 -13.28
C LEU A 31 -5.43 1.71 -12.61
N TYR A 32 -6.26 0.67 -12.62
CA TYR A 32 -7.55 0.68 -11.94
C TYR A 32 -7.41 1.01 -10.45
N ASP A 33 -6.60 0.26 -9.71
CA ASP A 33 -6.40 0.44 -8.27
C ASP A 33 -5.81 1.82 -7.95
N LEU A 34 -4.83 2.28 -8.73
CA LEU A 34 -4.23 3.60 -8.57
C LEU A 34 -5.27 4.72 -8.70
N TRP A 35 -6.17 4.63 -9.68
CA TRP A 35 -7.22 5.64 -9.86
C TRP A 35 -8.38 5.51 -8.87
N VAL A 36 -8.64 4.31 -8.33
CA VAL A 36 -9.59 4.15 -7.23
C VAL A 36 -9.04 4.86 -6.00
N LEU A 37 -7.75 4.64 -5.70
CA LEU A 37 -7.04 5.30 -4.61
C LEU A 37 -7.05 6.82 -4.75
N ALA A 38 -6.69 7.33 -5.92
CA ALA A 38 -6.66 8.76 -6.20
C ALA A 38 -8.04 9.42 -5.97
N LYS A 39 -9.13 8.75 -6.35
CA LYS A 39 -10.49 9.27 -6.13
C LYS A 39 -10.93 9.20 -4.66
N VAL A 40 -10.53 8.17 -3.92
CA VAL A 40 -10.94 7.98 -2.52
C VAL A 40 -10.17 8.87 -1.56
N LYS A 41 -8.83 8.94 -1.69
CA LYS A 41 -7.95 9.68 -0.76
C LYS A 41 -7.41 11.00 -1.32
N GLY A 42 -7.63 11.27 -2.61
CA GLY A 42 -7.08 12.42 -3.32
C GLY A 42 -5.74 12.11 -4.00
N ASP A 43 -5.42 12.88 -5.04
CA ASP A 43 -4.21 12.71 -5.85
C ASP A 43 -2.92 12.84 -5.01
N LEU A 44 -2.91 13.70 -3.99
CA LEU A 44 -1.74 13.92 -3.12
C LEU A 44 -1.33 12.67 -2.34
N TYR A 45 -2.28 11.79 -1.99
CA TYR A 45 -1.99 10.55 -1.27
C TYR A 45 -1.09 9.60 -2.11
N LEU A 46 -1.06 9.78 -3.43
CA LEU A 46 -0.20 8.99 -4.31
C LEU A 46 1.29 9.33 -4.17
N GLU A 47 1.64 10.47 -3.56
CA GLU A 47 3.01 10.93 -3.41
C GLU A 47 3.88 9.92 -2.67
N ALA A 48 3.39 9.37 -1.56
CA ALA A 48 4.11 8.35 -0.79
C ALA A 48 4.48 7.13 -1.66
N HIS A 49 3.55 6.67 -2.48
CA HIS A 49 3.77 5.55 -3.40
C HIS A 49 4.75 5.90 -4.52
N ALA A 50 4.79 7.16 -4.94
CA ALA A 50 5.70 7.64 -5.98
C ALA A 50 7.12 7.92 -5.46
N GLU A 51 7.27 8.34 -4.20
CA GLU A 51 8.58 8.48 -3.56
C GLU A 51 9.26 7.13 -3.37
N MET A 52 8.51 6.13 -2.87
CA MET A 52 9.03 4.80 -2.58
C MET A 52 8.24 3.70 -3.31
N PRO A 53 8.45 3.53 -4.63
CA PRO A 53 7.64 2.61 -5.43
C PRO A 53 7.93 1.13 -5.13
N LEU A 54 9.14 0.78 -4.71
CA LEU A 54 9.53 -0.60 -4.43
C LEU A 54 9.03 -1.12 -3.07
N SER A 55 8.77 -0.21 -2.13
CA SER A 55 8.25 -0.53 -0.79
C SER A 55 6.75 -0.24 -0.64
N SER A 56 6.10 0.09 -1.75
CA SER A 56 4.67 0.37 -1.84
C SER A 56 3.85 -0.92 -1.89
N SER A 57 2.85 -1.05 -1.01
CA SER A 57 1.94 -2.19 -1.01
C SER A 57 1.13 -2.32 -2.32
N LEU A 58 0.78 -1.20 -2.95
CA LEU A 58 0.06 -1.16 -4.23
C LEU A 58 0.87 -1.80 -5.36
N PHE A 59 2.13 -1.39 -5.50
CA PHE A 59 3.01 -1.93 -6.55
C PHE A 59 3.48 -3.34 -6.23
N PHE A 60 3.62 -3.69 -4.96
CA PHE A 60 3.92 -5.06 -4.54
C PHE A 60 2.80 -6.03 -4.94
N HIS A 61 1.53 -5.63 -4.78
CA HIS A 61 0.40 -6.43 -5.24
C HIS A 61 0.47 -6.69 -6.75
N HIS A 62 0.89 -5.69 -7.52
CA HIS A 62 1.09 -5.78 -8.98
C HIS A 62 2.55 -6.12 -9.36
N LYS A 63 3.14 -7.13 -8.71
CA LYS A 63 4.56 -7.52 -8.86
C LYS A 63 5.04 -7.72 -10.31
N PRO A 64 4.29 -8.38 -11.22
CA PRO A 64 4.72 -8.57 -12.61
C PRO A 64 4.94 -7.26 -13.38
N MET A 65 4.25 -6.18 -12.99
CA MET A 65 4.45 -4.84 -13.54
C MET A 65 5.59 -4.12 -12.83
N ARG A 66 5.62 -4.16 -11.49
CA ARG A 66 6.64 -3.50 -10.66
C ARG A 66 8.06 -3.93 -11.00
N ASP A 67 8.26 -5.22 -11.25
CA ASP A 67 9.59 -5.78 -11.52
C ASP A 67 10.14 -5.38 -12.91
N LEU A 68 9.39 -4.59 -13.70
CA LEU A 68 9.78 -4.06 -15.00
C LEU A 68 10.08 -2.55 -14.91
N PRO A 69 11.37 -2.13 -14.83
CA PRO A 69 11.74 -0.72 -14.63
C PRO A 69 11.26 0.20 -15.75
N TRP A 70 11.29 -0.30 -16.99
CA TRP A 70 10.83 0.46 -18.16
C TRP A 70 9.34 0.80 -18.13
N LEU A 71 8.54 0.12 -17.31
CA LEU A 71 7.11 0.35 -17.14
C LEU A 71 6.81 1.10 -15.82
N LEU A 72 7.49 0.73 -14.73
CA LEU A 72 7.29 1.35 -13.42
C LEU A 72 7.79 2.81 -13.39
N THR A 73 8.99 3.08 -13.91
CA THR A 73 9.59 4.43 -13.89
C THR A 73 8.70 5.50 -14.54
N PRO A 74 8.20 5.32 -15.79
CA PRO A 74 7.37 6.35 -16.40
C PRO A 74 6.01 6.53 -15.69
N LEU A 75 5.45 5.47 -15.09
CA LEU A 75 4.22 5.55 -14.30
C LEU A 75 4.45 6.37 -13.01
N VAL A 76 5.53 6.10 -12.29
CA VAL A 76 5.89 6.83 -11.06
C VAL A 76 6.17 8.30 -11.34
N ASP A 77 6.93 8.62 -12.39
CA ASP A 77 7.19 10.00 -12.77
C ASP A 77 5.93 10.73 -13.24
N PHE A 78 4.99 10.02 -13.87
CA PHE A 78 3.67 10.57 -14.15
C PHE A 78 2.89 10.88 -12.87
N ILE A 79 2.91 10.00 -11.86
CA ILE A 79 2.28 10.26 -10.56
C ILE A 79 2.91 11.49 -9.90
N ARG A 80 4.25 11.62 -9.90
CA ARG A 80 4.95 12.81 -9.37
C ARG A 80 4.53 14.09 -10.10
N LEU A 81 4.40 14.02 -11.42
CA LEU A 81 3.96 15.16 -12.23
C LEU A 81 2.55 15.63 -11.82
N MET A 82 1.67 14.68 -11.50
CA MET A 82 0.32 14.95 -11.01
C MET A 82 0.33 15.54 -9.59
N THR A 83 1.07 14.95 -8.65
CA THR A 83 1.11 15.39 -7.25
C THR A 83 1.72 16.78 -7.09
N LEU A 84 2.68 17.15 -7.96
CA LEU A 84 3.26 18.50 -8.02
C LEU A 84 2.30 19.57 -8.60
N GLY A 85 1.05 19.20 -8.91
CA GLY A 85 -0.02 20.15 -9.27
C GLY A 85 -0.17 20.41 -10.77
N SER A 86 0.47 19.61 -11.64
CA SER A 86 0.31 19.76 -13.09
C SER A 86 -0.68 18.73 -13.67
N ASN A 87 -1.98 19.03 -13.55
CA ASN A 87 -3.06 18.18 -14.06
C ASN A 87 -3.34 18.37 -15.57
N ASN A 88 -2.32 18.74 -16.36
CA ASN A 88 -2.48 18.99 -17.79
C ASN A 88 -2.22 17.71 -18.61
N ALA A 89 -3.27 17.15 -19.19
CA ALA A 89 -3.21 15.98 -20.07
C ALA A 89 -2.19 16.13 -21.21
N LYS A 90 -1.99 17.34 -21.75
CA LYS A 90 -1.01 17.58 -22.82
C LYS A 90 0.43 17.45 -22.34
N GLN A 91 0.72 17.89 -21.12
CA GLN A 91 2.05 17.79 -20.52
C GLN A 91 2.36 16.35 -20.14
N ALA A 92 1.41 15.69 -19.47
CA ALA A 92 1.47 14.26 -19.19
C ALA A 92 1.74 13.40 -20.43
N ARG A 93 1.00 13.65 -21.52
CA ARG A 93 1.19 12.94 -22.79
C ARG A 93 2.61 13.12 -23.32
N ARG A 94 3.16 14.34 -23.26
CA ARG A 94 4.53 14.60 -23.72
C ARG A 94 5.57 13.83 -22.91
N LEU A 95 5.39 13.75 -21.58
CA LEU A 95 6.29 12.99 -20.70
C LEU A 95 6.26 11.49 -21.04
N LEU A 96 5.08 10.89 -21.10
CA LEU A 96 4.94 9.45 -21.38
C LEU A 96 5.38 9.10 -22.81
N GLN A 97 5.08 9.96 -23.79
CA GLN A 97 5.58 9.80 -25.16
C GLN A 97 7.10 9.95 -25.26
N ALA A 98 7.71 10.82 -24.45
CA ALA A 98 9.17 10.94 -24.41
C ALA A 98 9.81 9.64 -23.93
N TYR A 99 9.29 9.03 -22.86
CA TYR A 99 9.73 7.71 -22.37
C TYR A 99 9.54 6.60 -23.40
N ARG A 100 8.41 6.58 -24.08
CA ARG A 100 8.17 5.62 -25.16
C ARG A 100 9.19 5.79 -26.30
N GLU A 101 9.49 7.01 -26.68
CA GLU A 101 10.42 7.29 -27.78
C GLU A 101 11.88 7.02 -27.38
N THR A 102 12.28 7.26 -26.14
CA THR A 102 13.61 6.84 -25.64
C THR A 102 13.73 5.32 -25.66
N GLU A 103 12.71 4.61 -25.21
CA GLU A 103 12.67 3.15 -25.22
C GLU A 103 12.72 2.60 -26.65
N LYS A 104 11.95 3.19 -27.57
CA LYS A 104 11.99 2.83 -28.99
C LYS A 104 13.37 2.97 -29.59
N ARG A 105 14.08 4.08 -29.34
CA ARG A 105 15.45 4.28 -29.84
C ARG A 105 16.42 3.23 -29.29
N ALA A 106 16.28 2.86 -28.02
CA ALA A 106 17.08 1.81 -27.40
C ALA A 106 16.80 0.44 -28.07
N LEU A 107 15.53 0.08 -28.26
CA LEU A 107 15.12 -1.14 -28.95
C LEU A 107 15.59 -1.17 -30.41
N ASP A 108 15.44 -0.08 -31.15
CA ASP A 108 15.93 0.05 -32.53
C ASP A 108 17.46 -0.09 -32.60
N HIS A 109 18.19 0.35 -31.57
CA HIS A 109 19.63 0.12 -31.49
C HIS A 109 19.95 -1.36 -31.30
N VAL A 110 19.26 -2.04 -30.39
CA VAL A 110 19.43 -3.50 -30.16
C VAL A 110 19.05 -4.31 -31.40
N LEU A 111 17.93 -4.00 -32.06
CA LEU A 111 17.47 -4.67 -33.27
C LEU A 111 18.44 -4.46 -34.43
N ARG A 112 19.02 -3.25 -34.58
CA ARG A 112 20.07 -2.99 -35.58
C ARG A 112 21.35 -3.76 -35.28
N GLN A 113 21.75 -3.90 -34.02
CA GLN A 113 22.89 -4.75 -33.66
C GLN A 113 22.62 -6.23 -33.94
N ALA A 114 21.41 -6.70 -33.61
CA ALA A 114 20.98 -8.07 -33.85
C ALA A 114 20.90 -8.40 -35.35
N SER A 115 20.49 -7.46 -36.20
CA SER A 115 20.38 -7.70 -37.64
C SER A 115 21.72 -7.88 -38.35
N LEU A 116 22.83 -7.40 -37.75
CA LEU A 116 24.19 -7.60 -38.25
C LEU A 116 24.70 -9.05 -38.11
N VAL A 117 24.05 -9.87 -37.27
CA VAL A 117 24.46 -11.27 -37.04
C VAL A 117 24.44 -12.07 -38.35
N TRP A 118 23.43 -11.87 -39.19
CA TRP A 118 23.30 -12.60 -40.46
C TRP A 118 24.37 -12.21 -41.49
N PRO A 119 24.57 -10.92 -41.83
CA PRO A 119 25.67 -10.50 -42.69
C PRO A 119 27.05 -10.95 -42.19
N MET A 120 27.31 -10.88 -40.89
CA MET A 120 28.60 -11.33 -40.33
C MET A 120 28.79 -12.85 -40.47
N GLY A 121 27.75 -13.64 -40.19
CA GLY A 121 27.77 -15.09 -40.39
C GLY A 121 27.99 -15.47 -41.85
N PHE A 122 27.36 -14.74 -42.77
CA PHE A 122 27.54 -14.91 -44.21
C PHE A 122 28.98 -14.59 -44.67
N CYS A 123 29.56 -13.47 -44.21
CA CYS A 123 30.95 -13.13 -44.51
C CYS A 123 31.94 -14.17 -43.98
N LEU A 124 31.72 -14.66 -42.76
CA LEU A 124 32.57 -15.70 -42.16
C LEU A 124 32.48 -17.02 -42.94
N TRP A 125 31.28 -17.36 -43.43
CA TRP A 125 31.08 -18.54 -44.28
C TRP A 125 31.81 -18.42 -45.63
N ILE A 126 31.74 -17.26 -46.29
CA ILE A 126 32.50 -17.00 -47.53
C ILE A 126 34.00 -17.12 -47.28
N ALA A 127 34.50 -16.52 -46.19
CA ALA A 127 35.92 -16.60 -45.84
C ALA A 127 36.36 -18.06 -45.60
N GLY A 128 35.53 -18.85 -44.92
CA GLY A 128 35.77 -20.28 -44.72
C GLY A 128 35.82 -21.07 -46.04
N LEU A 129 34.91 -20.79 -46.98
CA LEU A 129 34.95 -21.38 -48.31
C LEU A 129 36.22 -21.01 -49.08
N ALA A 130 36.69 -19.75 -48.99
CA ALA A 130 37.91 -19.31 -49.65
C ALA A 130 39.16 -20.07 -49.13
N VAL A 131 39.24 -20.30 -47.81
CA VAL A 131 40.32 -21.10 -47.19
C VAL A 131 40.24 -22.57 -47.61
N LEU A 132 39.05 -23.15 -47.70
CA LEU A 132 38.90 -24.55 -48.14
C LEU A 132 39.20 -24.73 -49.64
N ALA A 133 38.86 -23.74 -50.46
CA ALA A 133 39.19 -23.74 -51.88
C ALA A 133 40.70 -23.69 -52.11
N SER A 134 41.47 -22.95 -51.30
CA SER A 134 42.93 -22.85 -51.43
C SER A 134 43.67 -24.13 -51.01
N LEU A 135 43.03 -25.00 -50.22
CA LEU A 135 43.55 -26.32 -49.83
C LEU A 135 43.24 -27.43 -50.87
N GLY A 136 42.61 -27.09 -52.00
CA GLY A 136 42.34 -28.02 -53.10
C GLY A 136 41.19 -29.03 -52.84
N GLY A 137 40.36 -28.79 -51.82
CA GLY A 137 39.47 -29.81 -51.25
C GLY A 137 37.97 -29.73 -51.59
N LEU A 138 37.52 -28.84 -52.48
CA LEU A 138 36.07 -28.63 -52.66
C LEU A 138 35.50 -29.32 -53.89
N GLY A 139 34.86 -30.47 -53.68
CA GLY A 139 33.93 -31.06 -54.66
C GLY A 139 32.58 -30.32 -54.68
N LEU A 140 31.90 -30.34 -55.84
CA LEU A 140 30.57 -29.73 -56.05
C LEU A 140 29.54 -30.16 -54.99
N THR A 141 29.61 -31.42 -54.54
CA THR A 141 28.70 -31.98 -53.53
C THR A 141 28.93 -31.38 -52.14
N ALA A 142 30.18 -31.15 -51.73
CA ALA A 142 30.51 -30.57 -50.42
C ALA A 142 30.01 -29.12 -50.32
N LEU A 143 30.16 -28.35 -51.41
CA LEU A 143 29.72 -26.96 -51.50
C LEU A 143 28.18 -26.86 -51.42
N ALA A 144 27.47 -27.81 -52.03
CA ALA A 144 26.01 -27.91 -51.93
C ALA A 144 25.55 -28.13 -50.47
N TRP A 145 26.15 -29.06 -49.74
CA TRP A 145 25.80 -29.32 -48.33
C TRP A 145 26.10 -28.12 -47.43
N TRP A 146 27.23 -27.44 -47.64
CA TRP A 146 27.59 -26.24 -46.89
C TRP A 146 26.65 -25.06 -47.17
N GLY A 147 26.18 -24.93 -48.42
CA GLY A 147 25.17 -23.94 -48.80
C GLY A 147 23.81 -24.18 -48.15
N VAL A 148 23.39 -25.44 -48.04
CA VAL A 148 22.14 -25.80 -47.34
C VAL A 148 22.21 -25.42 -45.85
N SER A 149 23.33 -25.67 -45.18
CA SER A 149 23.52 -25.30 -43.77
C SER A 149 23.48 -23.78 -43.57
N LEU A 150 24.08 -23.00 -44.47
CA LEU A 150 23.99 -21.54 -44.44
C LEU A 150 22.55 -21.05 -44.62
N ALA A 151 21.85 -21.57 -45.64
CA ALA A 151 20.45 -21.21 -45.88
C ALA A 151 19.56 -21.51 -44.65
N ALA A 152 19.76 -22.68 -44.02
CA ALA A 152 19.07 -23.03 -42.79
C ALA A 152 19.39 -22.07 -41.63
N ALA A 153 20.67 -21.69 -41.46
CA ALA A 153 21.08 -20.69 -40.47
C ALA A 153 20.41 -19.32 -40.72
N GLY A 154 20.24 -18.93 -41.99
CA GLY A 154 19.58 -17.68 -42.37
C GLY A 154 18.11 -17.64 -42.00
N VAL A 155 17.39 -18.72 -42.26
CA VAL A 155 15.99 -18.86 -41.85
C VAL A 155 15.88 -18.77 -40.32
N MET A 156 16.76 -19.46 -39.59
CA MET A 156 16.76 -19.46 -38.12
C MET A 156 17.03 -18.05 -37.55
N VAL A 157 18.03 -17.34 -38.08
CA VAL A 157 18.33 -15.95 -37.66
C VAL A 157 17.18 -15.01 -38.05
N GLY A 158 16.56 -15.21 -39.22
CA GLY A 158 15.39 -14.46 -39.65
C GLY A 158 14.20 -14.61 -38.70
N ILE A 159 13.83 -15.86 -38.36
CA ILE A 159 12.74 -16.15 -37.40
C ILE A 159 13.07 -15.55 -36.02
N TRP A 160 14.33 -15.65 -35.59
CA TRP A 160 14.77 -15.06 -34.33
C TRP A 160 14.65 -13.53 -34.32
N LEU A 161 15.05 -12.84 -35.39
CA LEU A 161 14.90 -11.39 -35.53
C LEU A 161 13.43 -10.95 -35.55
N VAL A 162 12.57 -11.71 -36.23
CA VAL A 162 11.12 -11.45 -36.22
C VAL A 162 10.59 -11.54 -34.79
N ARG A 163 10.98 -12.55 -34.01
CA ARG A 163 10.60 -12.66 -32.59
C ARG A 163 11.12 -11.52 -31.72
N LEU A 164 12.35 -11.06 -31.94
CA LEU A 164 12.86 -9.89 -31.20
C LEU A 164 12.06 -8.63 -31.53
N ARG A 165 11.71 -8.45 -32.80
CA ARG A 165 10.89 -7.33 -33.25
C ARG A 165 9.49 -7.38 -32.64
N THR A 166 8.85 -8.55 -32.58
CA THR A 166 7.53 -8.67 -31.93
C THR A 166 7.59 -8.36 -30.44
N ILE A 167 8.65 -8.78 -29.73
CA ILE A 167 8.84 -8.42 -28.31
C ILE A 167 9.00 -6.90 -28.16
N ALA A 168 9.78 -6.26 -29.03
CA ALA A 168 9.97 -4.80 -29.02
C ALA A 168 8.65 -4.06 -29.31
N ASP A 169 7.91 -4.49 -30.33
CA ASP A 169 6.61 -3.91 -30.70
C ASP A 169 5.59 -4.07 -29.56
N HIS A 170 5.59 -5.24 -28.89
CA HIS A 170 4.75 -5.45 -27.71
C HIS A 170 5.11 -4.52 -26.55
N ARG A 171 6.41 -4.31 -26.28
CA ARG A 171 6.89 -3.44 -25.18
C ARG A 171 6.45 -2.00 -25.40
N LEU A 172 6.57 -1.50 -26.64
CA LEU A 172 6.07 -0.18 -27.01
C LEU A 172 4.54 -0.09 -26.92
N GLY A 173 3.82 -1.13 -27.34
CA GLY A 173 2.36 -1.17 -27.24
C GLY A 173 1.84 -1.16 -25.80
N VAL A 174 2.58 -1.76 -24.85
CA VAL A 174 2.25 -1.68 -23.41
C VAL A 174 2.46 -0.27 -22.87
N LEU A 175 3.51 0.46 -23.30
CA LEU A 175 3.69 1.87 -22.95
C LEU A 175 2.60 2.78 -23.55
N ASP A 176 2.15 2.47 -24.78
CA ASP A 176 1.01 3.16 -25.40
C ASP A 176 -0.28 2.93 -24.59
N ALA A 177 -0.52 1.70 -24.13
CA ALA A 177 -1.66 1.37 -23.27
C ALA A 177 -1.61 2.10 -21.92
N MET A 178 -0.45 2.12 -21.26
CA MET A 178 -0.25 2.89 -20.02
C MET A 178 -0.54 4.38 -20.24
N THR A 179 -0.06 4.93 -21.36
CA THR A 179 -0.29 6.34 -21.73
C THR A 179 -1.78 6.62 -21.85
N GLU A 180 -2.53 5.79 -22.56
CA GLU A 180 -3.97 5.99 -22.74
C GLU A 180 -4.74 5.86 -21.42
N GLY A 181 -4.36 4.91 -20.56
CA GLY A 181 -4.97 4.76 -19.23
C GLY A 181 -4.74 5.97 -18.31
N CYS A 182 -3.52 6.49 -18.28
CA CYS A 182 -3.17 7.69 -17.51
C CYS A 182 -3.89 8.95 -18.03
N LEU A 183 -3.98 9.10 -19.36
CA LEU A 183 -4.65 10.25 -19.98
C LEU A 183 -6.16 10.19 -19.81
N SER A 184 -6.74 8.99 -19.84
CA SER A 184 -8.16 8.80 -19.56
C SER A 184 -8.54 9.30 -18.16
N TYR A 185 -7.68 9.07 -17.16
CA TYR A 185 -7.88 9.60 -15.81
C TYR A 185 -7.89 11.13 -15.80
N LEU A 186 -6.90 11.77 -16.43
CA LEU A 186 -6.82 13.24 -16.52
C LEU A 186 -7.99 13.86 -17.28
N ASN A 187 -8.63 13.11 -18.18
CA ASN A 187 -9.85 13.53 -18.89
C ASN A 187 -11.13 13.35 -18.05
N GLY A 188 -11.04 12.81 -16.83
CA GLY A 188 -12.17 12.64 -15.91
C GLY A 188 -13.02 11.39 -16.15
N TYR A 189 -12.51 10.39 -16.87
CA TYR A 189 -13.21 9.12 -17.02
C TYR A 189 -13.22 8.31 -15.70
N ALA A 190 -14.20 7.42 -15.56
CA ALA A 190 -14.25 6.49 -14.43
C ALA A 190 -13.09 5.48 -14.47
N GLN A 191 -12.68 4.97 -13.31
CA GLN A 191 -11.50 4.10 -13.16
C GLN A 191 -11.54 2.85 -14.04
N GLN A 192 -12.70 2.19 -14.09
CA GLN A 192 -12.89 1.00 -14.94
C GLN A 192 -12.74 1.36 -16.42
N ILE A 193 -13.25 2.53 -16.83
CA ILE A 193 -13.13 3.02 -18.21
C ILE A 193 -11.67 3.36 -18.53
N CYS A 194 -10.89 3.91 -17.59
CA CYS A 194 -9.46 4.15 -17.79
C CYS A 194 -8.70 2.85 -18.09
N ALA A 195 -8.99 1.78 -17.35
CA ALA A 195 -8.38 0.46 -17.59
C ALA A 195 -8.88 -0.17 -18.91
N GLU A 196 -10.17 -0.03 -19.26
CA GLU A 196 -10.69 -0.47 -20.57
C GLU A 196 -10.06 0.29 -21.74
N ASN A 197 -9.88 1.60 -21.62
CA ASN A 197 -9.21 2.42 -22.64
C ASN A 197 -7.76 1.98 -22.85
N ALA A 198 -7.04 1.67 -21.77
CA ALA A 198 -5.71 1.06 -21.86
C ALA A 198 -5.76 -0.32 -22.55
N ARG A 199 -6.75 -1.17 -22.22
CA ARG A 199 -6.93 -2.47 -22.85
C ARG A 199 -7.18 -2.37 -24.36
N PHE A 200 -7.86 -1.33 -24.84
CA PHE A 200 -8.11 -1.16 -26.28
C PHE A 200 -6.83 -1.01 -27.09
N VAL A 201 -5.81 -0.36 -26.52
CA VAL A 201 -4.52 -0.04 -27.17
C VAL A 201 -3.53 -1.21 -27.10
N LEU A 202 -3.73 -2.16 -26.17
CA LEU A 202 -2.81 -3.29 -26.01
C LEU A 202 -2.66 -4.14 -27.29
N PRO A 203 -1.44 -4.68 -27.54
CA PRO A 203 -1.21 -5.64 -28.61
C PRO A 203 -2.15 -6.85 -28.49
N PRO A 204 -2.67 -7.39 -29.61
CA PRO A 204 -3.69 -8.44 -29.58
C PRO A 204 -3.22 -9.72 -28.89
N ALA A 205 -1.92 -10.01 -28.90
CA ALA A 205 -1.35 -11.18 -28.21
C ALA A 205 -1.34 -11.05 -26.67
N LEU A 206 -1.32 -9.81 -26.16
CA LEU A 206 -1.27 -9.52 -24.72
C LEU A 206 -2.62 -9.05 -24.16
N LYS A 207 -3.56 -8.70 -25.05
CA LYS A 207 -4.85 -8.11 -24.71
C LYS A 207 -5.76 -9.14 -24.04
N PRO A 208 -6.15 -8.95 -22.76
CA PRO A 208 -7.15 -9.77 -22.13
C PRO A 208 -8.53 -9.52 -22.76
N SER A 209 -9.42 -10.49 -22.58
CA SER A 209 -10.82 -10.31 -22.98
C SER A 209 -11.52 -9.29 -22.07
N PHE A 210 -12.67 -8.77 -22.50
CA PHE A 210 -13.45 -7.84 -21.67
C PHE A 210 -13.91 -8.51 -20.37
N PHE A 211 -14.44 -9.74 -20.46
CA PHE A 211 -14.91 -10.51 -19.32
C PHE A 211 -13.76 -10.85 -18.36
N GLU A 212 -12.62 -11.30 -18.90
CA GLU A 212 -11.44 -11.61 -18.09
C GLU A 212 -10.93 -10.39 -17.31
N LEU A 213 -10.96 -9.19 -17.89
CA LEU A 213 -10.58 -7.97 -17.17
C LEU A 213 -11.62 -7.62 -16.09
N ALA A 214 -12.90 -7.78 -16.39
CA ALA A 214 -13.98 -7.53 -15.44
C ALA A 214 -13.91 -8.49 -14.23
N ASP A 215 -13.68 -9.78 -14.49
CA ASP A 215 -13.49 -10.81 -13.46
C ASP A 215 -12.24 -10.49 -12.63
N ALA A 216 -11.14 -10.07 -13.28
CA ALA A 216 -9.92 -9.67 -12.60
C ALA A 216 -10.12 -8.44 -11.68
N PHE A 217 -11.01 -7.50 -12.01
CA PHE A 217 -11.36 -6.43 -11.06
C PHE A 217 -12.08 -6.96 -9.81
N GLY A 218 -12.86 -8.03 -9.95
CA GLY A 218 -13.59 -8.67 -8.85
C GLY A 218 -12.77 -9.65 -8.03
N GLU A 219 -11.64 -10.16 -8.52
CA GLU A 219 -10.85 -11.18 -7.78
C GLU A 219 -9.44 -10.69 -7.40
N ASP A 220 -8.81 -9.95 -8.29
CA ASP A 220 -7.38 -9.61 -8.24
C ASP A 220 -7.11 -8.12 -8.00
N SER A 221 -8.14 -7.26 -7.95
CA SER A 221 -7.95 -5.86 -7.51
C SER A 221 -7.48 -5.80 -6.06
N TYR A 222 -6.56 -4.89 -5.77
CA TYR A 222 -6.12 -4.59 -4.40
C TYR A 222 -7.32 -4.24 -3.50
N PHE A 223 -8.21 -3.38 -4.00
CA PHE A 223 -9.37 -2.91 -3.24
C PHE A 223 -10.35 -4.03 -2.93
N HIS A 224 -10.55 -4.96 -3.87
CA HIS A 224 -11.42 -6.09 -3.63
C HIS A 224 -10.85 -7.05 -2.58
N ARG A 225 -9.54 -7.34 -2.66
CA ARG A 225 -8.89 -8.27 -1.71
C ARG A 225 -8.75 -7.72 -0.30
N TYR A 226 -8.39 -6.44 -0.16
CA TYR A 226 -8.05 -5.86 1.14
C TYR A 226 -9.12 -4.89 1.68
N GLY A 227 -10.22 -4.68 0.96
CA GLY A 227 -11.33 -3.82 1.37
C GLY A 227 -10.99 -2.33 1.32
N ALA A 228 -11.11 -1.64 2.47
CA ALA A 228 -10.73 -0.23 2.57
C ALA A 228 -9.23 -0.06 2.27
N TYR A 229 -8.86 1.03 1.58
CA TYR A 229 -7.46 1.21 1.21
C TYR A 229 -6.58 1.49 2.42
N ASN A 230 -5.94 0.43 2.90
CA ASN A 230 -4.90 0.46 3.93
C ASN A 230 -3.50 0.57 3.32
N GLY A 231 -3.37 0.90 2.03
CA GLY A 231 -2.07 0.86 1.37
C GLY A 231 -1.06 1.79 2.04
N PHE A 232 0.07 1.17 2.37
CA PHE A 232 1.16 1.74 3.13
C PHE A 232 2.44 1.62 2.31
N THR A 233 3.39 2.49 2.61
CA THR A 233 4.78 2.38 2.14
C THR A 233 5.64 2.04 3.34
N LEU A 234 6.52 1.05 3.19
CA LEU A 234 7.52 0.78 4.22
C LEU A 234 8.67 1.77 4.07
N SER A 235 9.01 2.47 5.15
CA SER A 235 10.17 3.39 5.20
C SER A 235 11.49 2.66 5.51
N GLU A 236 11.49 1.33 5.57
CA GLU A 236 12.64 0.56 6.05
C GLU A 236 13.78 0.46 5.02
N THR A 237 15.01 0.31 5.53
CA THR A 237 16.22 0.09 4.72
C THR A 237 16.64 -1.38 4.80
N GLY A 238 16.65 -2.08 3.66
CA GLY A 238 16.96 -3.51 3.57
C GLY A 238 17.09 -3.97 2.12
N THR A 239 17.32 -5.26 1.90
CA THR A 239 17.30 -5.84 0.54
C THR A 239 15.87 -5.90 0.00
N GLN A 240 15.69 -5.90 -1.32
CA GLN A 240 14.34 -5.96 -1.94
C GLN A 240 13.55 -7.20 -1.49
N ALA A 241 14.25 -8.32 -1.24
CA ALA A 241 13.61 -9.55 -0.77
C ALA A 241 13.05 -9.41 0.65
N GLU A 242 13.77 -8.75 1.57
CA GLU A 242 13.32 -8.52 2.94
C GLU A 242 12.10 -7.59 2.98
N ILE A 243 12.12 -6.53 2.15
CA ILE A 243 11.00 -5.61 2.01
C ILE A 243 9.77 -6.35 1.46
N ASP A 244 9.95 -7.18 0.44
CA ASP A 244 8.90 -8.03 -0.15
C ASP A 244 8.29 -8.98 0.91
N THR A 245 9.11 -9.61 1.75
CA THR A 245 8.63 -10.50 2.83
C THR A 245 7.79 -9.74 3.85
N LYS A 246 8.25 -8.58 4.32
CA LYS A 246 7.50 -7.78 5.29
C LYS A 246 6.20 -7.20 4.72
N LEU A 247 6.20 -6.83 3.44
CA LEU A 247 4.99 -6.41 2.73
C LEU A 247 3.97 -7.55 2.68
N ALA A 248 4.42 -8.76 2.35
CA ALA A 248 3.57 -9.94 2.32
C ALA A 248 2.97 -10.24 3.71
N GLU A 249 3.79 -10.22 4.76
CA GLU A 249 3.33 -10.44 6.14
C GLU A 249 2.25 -9.43 6.55
N ARG A 250 2.46 -8.14 6.27
CA ARG A 250 1.47 -7.10 6.60
C ARG A 250 0.20 -7.20 5.79
N LEU A 251 0.28 -7.55 4.50
CA LEU A 251 -0.91 -7.76 3.67
C LEU A 251 -1.70 -8.99 4.12
N GLN A 252 -1.01 -10.07 4.51
CA GLN A 252 -1.65 -11.27 5.07
C GLN A 252 -2.38 -10.95 6.38
N ALA A 253 -1.76 -10.15 7.26
CA ALA A 253 -2.41 -9.71 8.50
C ALA A 253 -3.69 -8.88 8.25
N ILE A 254 -3.81 -8.19 7.11
CA ILE A 254 -5.05 -7.51 6.71
C ILE A 254 -6.11 -8.52 6.26
N LEU A 255 -5.74 -9.57 5.55
CA LEU A 255 -6.68 -10.61 5.11
C LEU A 255 -7.23 -11.43 6.28
N ASP A 256 -6.38 -11.69 7.28
CA ASP A 256 -6.77 -12.41 8.49
C ASP A 256 -7.54 -11.52 9.50
N TYR A 257 -7.84 -10.27 9.14
CA TYR A 257 -8.60 -9.35 9.96
C TYR A 257 -10.05 -9.81 10.10
N ASP A 258 -10.43 -10.22 11.32
CA ASP A 258 -11.82 -10.51 11.69
C ASP A 258 -12.54 -9.18 11.99
N PRO A 259 -13.50 -8.71 11.17
CA PRO A 259 -14.13 -7.40 11.34
C PRO A 259 -14.90 -7.24 12.67
N ASP A 260 -15.34 -8.36 13.26
CA ASP A 260 -16.08 -8.37 14.52
C ASP A 260 -15.21 -8.76 15.73
N TRP A 261 -13.87 -8.79 15.55
CA TRP A 261 -12.94 -9.26 16.59
C TRP A 261 -13.14 -8.55 17.93
N LEU A 262 -13.42 -7.24 17.89
CA LEU A 262 -13.59 -6.43 19.08
C LEU A 262 -14.89 -6.76 19.82
N ALA A 263 -16.00 -6.87 19.08
CA ALA A 263 -17.29 -7.27 19.64
C ALA A 263 -17.24 -8.66 20.29
N LYS A 264 -16.43 -9.58 19.74
CA LYS A 264 -16.17 -10.90 20.35
C LYS A 264 -15.26 -10.82 21.58
N ALA A 265 -14.34 -9.86 21.62
CA ALA A 265 -13.36 -9.73 22.70
C ALA A 265 -13.94 -9.04 23.95
N LEU A 266 -14.77 -7.99 23.77
CA LEU A 266 -15.29 -7.14 24.85
C LEU A 266 -16.00 -7.90 25.99
N PRO A 267 -16.89 -8.89 25.73
CA PRO A 267 -17.60 -9.59 26.80
C PRO A 267 -16.68 -10.32 27.79
N GLY A 268 -15.49 -10.74 27.34
CA GLY A 268 -14.51 -11.43 28.19
C GLY A 268 -13.61 -10.50 29.00
N LEU A 269 -13.72 -9.18 28.81
CA LEU A 269 -12.84 -8.18 29.43
C LEU A 269 -13.52 -7.42 30.58
N SER A 270 -14.86 -7.29 30.55
CA SER A 270 -15.60 -6.60 31.61
C SER A 270 -15.71 -7.45 32.88
N ARG A 271 -15.45 -6.84 34.04
CA ARG A 271 -15.62 -7.45 35.36
C ARG A 271 -16.30 -6.46 36.31
N ASP A 272 -17.44 -6.84 36.88
CA ASP A 272 -18.06 -6.06 37.96
C ASP A 272 -17.31 -6.30 39.27
N ILE A 273 -16.73 -5.25 39.83
CA ILE A 273 -15.91 -5.29 41.05
C ILE A 273 -16.59 -4.62 42.26
N THR A 274 -17.80 -4.08 42.09
CA THR A 274 -18.47 -3.27 43.12
C THR A 274 -18.74 -4.05 44.41
N GLY A 275 -18.98 -5.36 44.32
CA GLY A 275 -19.21 -6.24 45.47
C GLY A 275 -17.95 -6.62 46.27
N GLU A 276 -16.76 -6.34 45.74
CA GLU A 276 -15.47 -6.70 46.36
C GLU A 276 -14.81 -5.53 47.10
N LEU A 277 -15.41 -4.34 47.02
CA LEU A 277 -14.79 -3.08 47.41
C LEU A 277 -15.45 -2.45 48.66
N PRO A 278 -14.68 -1.74 49.49
CA PRO A 278 -15.22 -0.90 50.55
C PRO A 278 -15.99 0.31 49.99
N ALA A 279 -16.85 0.90 50.82
CA ALA A 279 -17.82 1.92 50.38
C ALA A 279 -17.19 3.16 49.71
N ASP A 280 -16.01 3.59 50.17
CA ASP A 280 -15.23 4.70 49.61
C ASP A 280 -14.70 4.38 48.19
N GLN A 281 -14.29 3.14 47.96
CA GLN A 281 -13.82 2.68 46.64
C GLN A 281 -14.99 2.45 45.67
N VAL A 282 -16.15 2.01 46.16
CA VAL A 282 -17.37 1.90 45.34
C VAL A 282 -17.79 3.26 44.77
N GLU A 283 -17.68 4.32 45.56
CA GLU A 283 -17.96 5.69 45.09
C GLU A 283 -16.99 6.11 43.97
N THR A 284 -15.71 5.75 44.11
CA THR A 284 -14.69 5.98 43.07
C THR A 284 -15.01 5.25 41.77
N VAL A 285 -15.42 3.97 41.84
CA VAL A 285 -15.80 3.16 40.65
C VAL A 285 -17.03 3.75 39.96
N SER A 286 -17.99 4.24 40.75
CA SER A 286 -19.18 4.92 40.23
C SER A 286 -18.80 6.22 39.51
N ALA A 287 -17.99 7.07 40.13
CA ALA A 287 -17.51 8.31 39.52
C ALA A 287 -16.69 8.07 38.24
N PHE A 288 -15.86 7.02 38.23
CA PHE A 288 -15.14 6.61 37.03
C PHE A 288 -16.08 6.20 35.91
N SER A 289 -17.14 5.45 36.23
CA SER A 289 -18.13 5.02 35.24
C SER A 289 -18.89 6.20 34.63
N GLN A 290 -19.12 7.27 35.40
CA GLN A 290 -19.76 8.49 34.93
C GLN A 290 -18.90 9.29 33.92
N LEU A 291 -17.57 9.05 33.85
CA LEU A 291 -16.76 9.63 32.78
C LEU A 291 -17.26 9.20 31.39
N ALA A 292 -17.97 8.08 31.27
CA ALA A 292 -18.57 7.63 30.01
C ALA A 292 -19.61 8.62 29.43
N ASP A 293 -20.19 9.47 30.29
CA ASP A 293 -21.19 10.48 29.91
C ASP A 293 -20.56 11.76 29.34
N LEU A 294 -19.22 11.89 29.43
CA LEU A 294 -18.49 12.98 28.80
C LEU A 294 -18.56 12.91 27.27
N ASP A 295 -18.33 14.05 26.62
CA ASP A 295 -18.24 14.11 25.17
C ASP A 295 -17.00 13.35 24.65
N GLU A 296 -17.04 12.97 23.38
CA GLU A 296 -16.00 12.15 22.76
C GLU A 296 -14.63 12.84 22.73
N ALA A 297 -14.57 14.18 22.66
CA ALA A 297 -13.29 14.88 22.67
C ALA A 297 -12.66 14.80 24.06
N SER A 298 -13.44 15.04 25.11
CA SER A 298 -13.00 14.95 26.50
C SER A 298 -12.56 13.53 26.88
N LEU A 299 -13.36 12.51 26.53
CA LEU A 299 -13.00 11.11 26.71
C LEU A 299 -11.68 10.76 26.01
N ARG A 300 -11.50 11.23 24.77
CA ARG A 300 -10.29 10.94 23.99
C ARG A 300 -9.06 11.59 24.60
N ILE A 301 -9.16 12.83 25.09
CA ILE A 301 -8.08 13.54 25.79
C ILE A 301 -7.68 12.76 27.06
N ILE A 302 -8.65 12.38 27.90
CA ILE A 302 -8.39 11.60 29.12
C ILE A 302 -7.70 10.28 28.78
N LEU A 303 -8.26 9.53 27.82
CA LEU A 303 -7.73 8.24 27.39
C LEU A 303 -6.29 8.37 26.87
N GLN A 304 -6.01 9.33 26.00
CA GLN A 304 -4.68 9.54 25.40
C GLN A 304 -3.63 9.97 26.42
N SER A 305 -4.02 10.75 27.42
CA SER A 305 -3.12 11.19 28.49
C SER A 305 -2.81 10.09 29.52
N CYS A 306 -3.59 9.01 29.56
CA CYS A 306 -3.31 7.85 30.41
C CYS A 306 -2.20 6.96 29.82
N ALA A 307 -1.25 6.54 30.65
CA ALA A 307 -0.31 5.48 30.30
C ALA A 307 -1.05 4.16 29.97
N HIS A 308 -0.48 3.35 29.07
CA HIS A 308 -1.11 2.12 28.55
C HIS A 308 -1.51 1.15 29.68
N ASP A 309 -0.61 0.89 30.63
CA ASP A 309 -0.88 -0.01 31.76
C ASP A 309 -1.99 0.52 32.68
N LEU A 310 -1.99 1.83 32.96
CA LEU A 310 -3.00 2.43 33.82
C LEU A 310 -4.39 2.37 33.18
N ARG A 311 -4.45 2.64 31.87
CA ARG A 311 -5.67 2.56 31.06
C ARG A 311 -6.22 1.13 31.03
N ALA A 312 -5.36 0.13 30.84
CA ALA A 312 -5.72 -1.28 30.86
C ALA A 312 -6.29 -1.70 32.22
N ALA A 313 -5.60 -1.37 33.31
CA ALA A 313 -6.03 -1.73 34.67
C ALA A 313 -7.37 -1.08 35.04
N ALA A 314 -7.58 0.19 34.70
CA ALA A 314 -8.80 0.93 35.05
C ALA A 314 -10.06 0.41 34.33
N LEU A 315 -9.92 -0.05 33.08
CA LEU A 315 -11.04 -0.43 32.23
C LEU A 315 -11.59 -1.84 32.50
N ILE A 316 -10.78 -2.75 33.04
CA ILE A 316 -11.22 -4.13 33.38
C ILE A 316 -12.39 -4.14 34.36
N GLY A 317 -12.39 -3.22 35.34
CA GLY A 317 -13.42 -3.15 36.39
C GLY A 317 -14.72 -2.47 35.99
N THR A 318 -14.97 -2.27 34.70
CA THR A 318 -16.14 -1.55 34.19
C THR A 318 -17.19 -2.47 33.61
N SER A 319 -18.43 -1.98 33.52
CA SER A 319 -19.50 -2.66 32.80
C SER A 319 -19.20 -2.72 31.29
N SER A 320 -19.79 -3.68 30.58
CA SER A 320 -19.61 -3.81 29.13
C SER A 320 -19.98 -2.54 28.37
N ALA A 321 -21.03 -1.82 28.80
CA ALA A 321 -21.46 -0.57 28.17
C ALA A 321 -20.43 0.56 28.34
N VAL A 322 -19.85 0.68 29.53
CA VAL A 322 -18.80 1.68 29.80
C VAL A 322 -17.53 1.30 29.03
N LEU A 323 -17.12 0.04 29.08
CA LEU A 323 -15.96 -0.46 28.34
C LEU A 323 -16.10 -0.19 26.83
N GLU A 324 -17.26 -0.51 26.24
CA GLU A 324 -17.58 -0.23 24.84
C GLU A 324 -17.43 1.25 24.52
N ARG A 325 -17.99 2.14 25.37
CA ARG A 325 -17.91 3.58 25.16
C ARG A 325 -16.48 4.10 25.18
N PHE A 326 -15.67 3.63 26.12
CA PHE A 326 -14.26 4.04 26.23
C PHE A 326 -13.44 3.50 25.05
N VAL A 327 -13.61 2.23 24.69
CA VAL A 327 -12.90 1.58 23.59
C VAL A 327 -13.26 2.20 22.24
N ALA A 328 -14.52 2.60 22.04
CA ALA A 328 -14.97 3.29 20.83
C ALA A 328 -14.27 4.65 20.61
N ASN A 329 -13.67 5.24 21.65
CA ASN A 329 -12.93 6.49 21.59
C ASN A 329 -11.42 6.29 21.32
N LEU A 330 -10.96 5.05 21.15
CA LEU A 330 -9.58 4.70 20.81
C LEU A 330 -9.41 4.41 19.32
N SER A 331 -8.20 4.59 18.81
CA SER A 331 -7.84 4.11 17.46
C SER A 331 -7.83 2.58 17.43
N GLU A 332 -8.05 1.97 16.27
CA GLU A 332 -8.05 0.49 16.15
C GLU A 332 -6.74 -0.15 16.64
N ALA A 333 -5.61 0.55 16.45
CA ALA A 333 -4.31 0.12 16.97
C ALA A 333 -4.25 0.18 18.51
N ASP A 334 -4.77 1.25 19.11
CA ASP A 334 -4.83 1.40 20.57
C ASP A 334 -5.82 0.39 21.19
N GLN A 335 -6.93 0.08 20.51
CA GLN A 335 -7.88 -0.95 20.92
C GLN A 335 -7.19 -2.33 20.97
N LYS A 336 -6.44 -2.69 19.93
CA LYS A 336 -5.69 -3.96 19.89
C LYS A 336 -4.65 -4.03 21.02
N THR A 337 -3.86 -2.97 21.19
CA THR A 337 -2.86 -2.89 22.27
C THR A 337 -3.53 -3.03 23.64
N LEU A 338 -4.59 -2.25 23.91
CA LEU A 338 -5.35 -2.30 25.17
C LEU A 338 -5.89 -3.70 25.49
N VAL A 339 -6.53 -4.37 24.51
CA VAL A 339 -7.05 -5.73 24.69
C VAL A 339 -5.93 -6.72 24.99
N THR A 340 -4.75 -6.51 24.39
CA THR A 340 -3.57 -7.35 24.62
C THR A 340 -3.02 -7.14 26.04
N ASP A 341 -2.93 -5.89 26.48
CA ASP A 341 -2.46 -5.50 27.81
C ASP A 341 -3.39 -6.04 28.90
N ILE A 342 -4.71 -5.90 28.73
CA ILE A 342 -5.71 -6.46 29.67
C ILE A 342 -5.55 -7.98 29.79
N ARG A 343 -5.41 -8.69 28.66
CA ARG A 343 -5.20 -10.14 28.68
C ARG A 343 -3.88 -10.53 29.36
N ALA A 344 -2.83 -9.74 29.18
CA ALA A 344 -1.53 -9.95 29.81
C ALA A 344 -1.58 -9.73 31.33
N MET A 345 -2.38 -8.76 31.81
CA MET A 345 -2.60 -8.52 33.24
C MET A 345 -3.32 -9.68 33.93
N GLY A 346 -4.10 -10.47 33.19
CA GLY A 346 -4.80 -11.63 33.74
C GLY A 346 -5.82 -11.22 34.80
N SER A 347 -5.70 -11.75 36.02
CA SER A 347 -6.57 -11.40 37.14
C SER A 347 -5.86 -10.46 38.11
N ILE A 348 -6.31 -9.21 38.15
CA ILE A 348 -5.84 -8.19 39.10
C ILE A 348 -6.83 -8.00 40.26
N PRO A 349 -6.37 -7.72 41.50
CA PRO A 349 -7.24 -7.46 42.65
C PRO A 349 -8.18 -6.28 42.43
N ALA A 350 -9.41 -6.34 42.96
CA ALA A 350 -10.37 -5.23 42.85
C ALA A 350 -9.82 -3.91 43.42
N ALA A 351 -9.07 -3.98 44.52
CA ALA A 351 -8.44 -2.80 45.13
C ALA A 351 -7.47 -2.09 44.17
N ASP A 352 -6.66 -2.85 43.41
CA ASP A 352 -5.70 -2.28 42.46
C ASP A 352 -6.41 -1.62 41.26
N ILE A 353 -7.54 -2.20 40.84
CA ILE A 353 -8.39 -1.59 39.82
C ILE A 353 -8.98 -0.27 40.32
N ALA A 354 -9.48 -0.23 41.55
CA ALA A 354 -10.03 1.00 42.14
C ALA A 354 -8.95 2.09 42.26
N ILE A 355 -7.71 1.74 42.60
CA ILE A 355 -6.56 2.66 42.62
C ILE A 355 -6.25 3.19 41.21
N ALA A 356 -6.29 2.32 40.19
CA ALA A 356 -6.10 2.72 38.81
C ALA A 356 -7.20 3.70 38.36
N GLN A 357 -8.47 3.38 38.64
CA GLN A 357 -9.62 4.25 38.34
C GLN A 357 -9.52 5.60 39.04
N ARG A 358 -9.07 5.63 40.31
CA ARG A 358 -8.82 6.87 41.04
C ARG A 358 -7.76 7.73 40.37
N SER A 359 -6.66 7.12 39.95
CA SER A 359 -5.57 7.83 39.28
C SER A 359 -6.02 8.45 37.95
N VAL A 360 -6.91 7.78 37.20
CA VAL A 360 -7.50 8.33 35.98
C VAL A 360 -8.43 9.51 36.29
N LEU A 361 -9.22 9.44 37.36
CA LEU A 361 -10.05 10.57 37.81
C LEU A 361 -9.21 11.78 38.22
N ASP A 362 -8.11 11.56 38.95
CA ASP A 362 -7.21 12.64 39.36
C ASP A 362 -6.50 13.27 38.13
N LEU A 363 -6.18 12.46 37.11
CA LEU A 363 -5.67 12.94 35.84
C LEU A 363 -6.72 13.79 35.09
N ALA A 364 -7.97 13.32 35.00
CA ALA A 364 -9.06 14.08 34.39
C ALA A 364 -9.29 15.43 35.08
N LYS A 365 -9.14 15.48 36.41
CA LYS A 365 -9.14 16.74 37.15
C LYS A 365 -7.99 17.65 36.71
N SER A 366 -6.77 17.13 36.67
CA SER A 366 -5.60 17.95 36.29
C SER A 366 -5.72 18.58 34.90
N LEU A 367 -6.37 17.88 33.96
CA LEU A 367 -6.64 18.36 32.60
C LEU A 367 -7.77 19.40 32.55
N THR A 368 -8.72 19.31 33.48
CA THR A 368 -9.73 20.36 33.67
C THR A 368 -9.11 21.62 34.26
N ASP A 369 -8.25 21.47 35.28
CA ASP A 369 -7.57 22.59 35.95
C ASP A 369 -6.59 23.31 35.01
N SER A 370 -5.98 22.61 34.05
CA SER A 370 -5.11 23.19 33.02
C SER A 370 -5.90 23.87 31.88
N GLY A 371 -7.21 23.66 31.80
CA GLY A 371 -8.07 24.17 30.73
C GLY A 371 -7.99 23.38 29.43
N GLU A 372 -7.35 22.20 29.42
CA GLU A 372 -7.31 21.29 28.26
C GLU A 372 -8.66 20.58 28.04
N LEU A 373 -9.43 20.36 29.11
CA LEU A 373 -10.83 19.93 29.03
C LEU A 373 -11.75 21.15 29.03
N ALA A 374 -12.48 21.35 27.93
CA ALA A 374 -13.41 22.46 27.79
C ALA A 374 -14.76 22.08 28.41
N ALA A 375 -15.03 22.51 29.64
CA ALA A 375 -16.34 22.35 30.29
C ALA A 375 -17.45 22.98 29.43
N ARG A 376 -18.16 22.16 28.65
CA ARG A 376 -19.16 22.62 27.68
C ARG A 376 -20.57 22.14 27.99
N THR A 377 -20.74 21.21 28.93
CA THR A 377 -22.07 20.70 29.30
C THR A 377 -22.38 20.83 30.78
N LYS A 378 -23.68 20.91 31.09
CA LYS A 378 -24.21 21.02 32.45
C LYS A 378 -23.94 19.74 33.27
N GLU A 379 -23.78 18.60 32.58
CA GLU A 379 -23.47 17.28 33.13
C GLU A 379 -22.01 17.16 33.61
N GLU A 380 -21.05 17.83 32.95
CA GLU A 380 -19.65 17.95 33.41
C GLU A 380 -19.52 18.73 34.73
N GLY A 381 -20.37 19.75 34.93
CA GLY A 381 -20.43 20.51 36.18
C GLY A 381 -20.93 19.65 37.36
N ASP A 382 -21.84 18.71 37.08
CA ASP A 382 -22.37 17.78 38.07
C ASP A 382 -21.32 16.73 38.47
N LEU A 383 -20.43 16.31 37.56
CA LEU A 383 -19.28 15.45 37.87
C LEU A 383 -18.22 16.15 38.71
N LEU A 384 -17.92 17.41 38.40
CA LEU A 384 -16.99 18.23 39.19
C LEU A 384 -17.53 18.53 40.60
N THR A 385 -18.85 18.65 40.76
CA THR A 385 -19.48 18.84 42.08
C THR A 385 -19.56 17.53 42.87
N LEU A 386 -19.90 16.39 42.24
CA LEU A 386 -19.79 15.05 42.84
C LEU A 386 -18.35 14.76 43.31
N TRP A 387 -17.36 15.11 42.50
CA TRP A 387 -15.96 14.92 42.84
C TRP A 387 -15.52 15.84 44.00
N LYS A 388 -15.94 17.11 44.03
CA LYS A 388 -15.68 18.05 45.14
C LYS A 388 -16.28 17.57 46.47
N ARG A 389 -17.40 16.86 46.40
CA ARG A 389 -18.05 16.23 47.54
C ARG A 389 -17.25 15.01 48.04
N MET A 390 -16.74 14.18 47.13
CA MET A 390 -15.87 13.04 47.47
C MET A 390 -14.50 13.46 48.03
N SER A 391 -13.93 14.58 47.56
CA SER A 391 -12.62 15.08 48.00
C SER A 391 -12.67 15.84 49.34
N GLY A 392 -13.86 16.07 49.91
CA GLY A 392 -14.04 16.79 51.17
C GLY A 392 -13.82 18.31 51.08
N GLU A 393 -13.82 18.90 49.88
CA GLU A 393 -13.53 20.33 49.66
C GLU A 393 -14.73 21.26 49.95
N GLU A 394 -15.93 20.74 50.25
CA GLU A 394 -17.13 21.56 50.56
C GLU A 394 -17.09 22.31 51.92
N GLY A 395 -16.05 22.12 52.74
CA GLY A 395 -15.99 22.68 54.10
C GLY A 395 -15.53 24.16 54.22
N ALA A 396 -15.12 24.84 53.15
CA ALA A 396 -14.35 26.08 53.29
C ALA A 396 -15.03 27.40 52.88
N SER A 397 -16.26 27.42 52.35
CA SER A 397 -16.88 28.67 51.86
C SER A 397 -18.16 29.13 52.57
N GLY A 398 -18.49 28.56 53.74
CA GLY A 398 -19.68 28.96 54.51
C GLY A 398 -19.33 29.55 55.86
N GLN A 399 -18.96 30.84 55.93
CA GLN A 399 -18.94 31.54 57.22
C GLN A 399 -20.22 32.39 57.38
N PRO A 400 -20.99 32.21 58.47
CA PRO A 400 -22.26 32.90 58.67
C PRO A 400 -22.07 34.25 59.37
N GLY A 401 -22.78 35.26 58.87
CA GLY A 401 -23.34 36.35 59.68
C GLY A 401 -22.44 37.53 60.05
N ARG A 402 -22.82 38.71 59.55
CA ARG A 402 -22.91 39.89 60.43
C ARG A 402 -24.20 40.66 60.09
N PRO A 403 -25.13 40.82 61.03
CA PRO A 403 -26.27 41.71 60.84
C PRO A 403 -25.90 43.16 61.17
N GLU A 404 -26.58 44.06 60.43
CA GLU A 404 -26.99 45.43 60.75
C GLU A 404 -25.94 46.49 61.16
N ASN A 405 -25.80 47.52 60.32
CA ASN A 405 -26.54 48.78 60.47
C ASN A 405 -26.41 49.67 59.23
#